data_AF-A0A920MCY1-F1
#
_entry.id   AF-A0A920MCY1-F1
#
_cell.length_a   1.000
_cell.length_b   1.000
_cell.length_c   1.000
_cell.angle_alpha   90.00
_cell.angle_beta   90.00
_cell.angle_gamma   90.00
#
_symmetry.space_group_name_H-M   'P 1'
#
loop_
_entity.id
_entity.type
_entity.pdbx_description
1 polymer ?
#
loop_
_entity_poly.entity_id
_entity_poly.type
_entity_poly.pdbx_seq_one_letter_code
_entity_poly.pdbx_strand_id
1 'polypeptide(L)'
;MRSYSSTTFTFTGSGWGHGVGLSQYGTKGLTELGAQFCSNTSSCTSKEVVNYYFQGTNVRNLGDISLSSPDIASNNNALWVGLARNAKSITLTTLPSSSPPSLNICQDGLSNTAGVQLFLTSRGFEPGPIDGAYGDKTADAIRSYQASVGLGQTGSINDELINKIKSDATSDGPCESAWGPLKIGGGATISVINSGSECYMTGHPLVPKVRASCNMSIKWSDGGRIRVGPREHKHGILKLRSKNVSSGFHVVLSVNLEKYLYGLAEMPSHWNVKALEAQALVGRSYAVFHYLDENIPSSSTNLDAGLSEKQKAYCWCHIGSTASSQYYYGYLKEISGPNWVQAVNNTSGKVITYDGSYTRSTVIQAFYSSSTGGKTNTNVVGFGSATPWPYLKTVDDPWSIDNRVGNAKAAWSFDFNTYQLSKNILCGDTPCLTQLLTFMFHRLQSLVLL
;
A
#
# COMPACT_ATOMS: atom_id res chain seq x y z
N MET A 1 -34.18 -17.09 39.11
CA MET A 1 -32.87 -17.09 38.41
C MET A 1 -32.77 -18.38 37.61
N ARG A 2 -32.85 -18.33 36.27
CA ARG A 2 -32.66 -19.55 35.46
C ARG A 2 -31.17 -19.86 35.45
N SER A 3 -30.80 -21.01 36.02
CA SER A 3 -29.45 -21.57 35.93
C SER A 3 -29.17 -21.83 34.45
N TYR A 4 -28.24 -21.08 33.86
CA TYR A 4 -27.74 -21.41 32.54
C TYR A 4 -26.89 -22.69 32.70
N SER A 5 -27.31 -23.76 32.03
CA SER A 5 -26.58 -25.03 31.96
C SER A 5 -25.07 -24.82 31.72
N SER A 6 -24.24 -25.57 32.44
CA SER A 6 -22.78 -25.64 32.29
C SER A 6 -22.32 -26.34 31.01
N THR A 7 -23.23 -26.63 30.07
CA THR A 7 -22.90 -27.30 28.81
C THR A 7 -22.04 -26.38 27.94
N THR A 8 -20.86 -26.90 27.58
CA THR A 8 -19.86 -26.27 26.73
C THR A 8 -19.77 -27.04 25.42
N PHE A 9 -19.69 -26.33 24.31
CA PHE A 9 -19.57 -26.87 22.96
C PHE A 9 -18.16 -26.59 22.43
N THR A 10 -17.41 -27.63 22.15
CA THR A 10 -16.07 -27.53 21.58
C THR A 10 -16.14 -27.63 20.07
N PHE A 11 -15.73 -26.57 19.37
CA PHE A 11 -15.57 -26.55 17.93
C PHE A 11 -14.10 -26.74 17.60
N THR A 12 -13.80 -27.73 16.78
CA THR A 12 -12.45 -27.96 16.27
C THR A 12 -12.41 -27.72 14.77
N GLY A 13 -11.25 -27.29 14.30
CA GLY A 13 -10.99 -27.13 12.88
C GLY A 13 -9.50 -27.15 12.59
N SER A 14 -9.18 -27.11 11.31
CA SER A 14 -7.82 -27.17 10.80
C SER A 14 -7.50 -25.93 9.96
N GLY A 15 -6.22 -25.58 9.90
CA GLY A 15 -5.74 -24.44 9.13
C GLY A 15 -6.06 -23.06 9.74
N TRP A 16 -5.60 -22.04 9.02
CA TRP A 16 -5.80 -20.63 9.32
C TRP A 16 -5.73 -19.81 8.04
N GLY A 17 -6.86 -19.22 7.66
CA GLY A 17 -7.05 -18.52 6.40
C GLY A 17 -8.00 -19.27 5.45
N HIS A 18 -8.17 -18.74 4.24
CA HIS A 18 -9.08 -19.31 3.24
C HIS A 18 -8.56 -20.62 2.60
N GLY A 19 -7.28 -20.93 2.75
CA GLY A 19 -6.67 -22.17 2.24
C GLY A 19 -6.48 -22.22 0.72
N VAL A 20 -6.68 -21.12 -0.01
CA VAL A 20 -6.55 -21.06 -1.48
C VAL A 20 -5.14 -20.61 -1.86
N GLY A 21 -4.48 -21.30 -2.79
CA GLY A 21 -3.14 -20.95 -3.22
C GLY A 21 -2.06 -21.36 -2.22
N LEU A 22 -1.07 -20.49 -1.98
CA LEU A 22 0.12 -20.83 -1.20
C LEU A 22 -0.18 -20.94 0.30
N SER A 23 0.31 -22.02 0.91
CA SER A 23 0.33 -22.23 2.37
C SER A 23 1.65 -21.73 2.94
N GLN A 24 1.64 -20.77 3.87
CA GLN A 24 2.89 -20.25 4.44
C GLN A 24 3.63 -21.32 5.24
N TYR A 25 2.93 -22.02 6.14
CA TYR A 25 3.53 -23.12 6.91
C TYR A 25 3.84 -24.34 6.03
N GLY A 26 3.00 -24.64 5.04
CA GLY A 26 3.31 -25.70 4.07
C GLY A 26 4.57 -25.39 3.27
N THR A 27 4.74 -24.14 2.83
CA THR A 27 5.95 -23.64 2.17
C THR A 27 7.18 -23.73 3.07
N LYS A 28 7.04 -23.38 4.36
CA LYS A 28 8.11 -23.57 5.35
C LYS A 28 8.55 -25.04 5.39
N GLY A 29 7.60 -25.97 5.54
CA GLY A 29 7.93 -27.40 5.57
C GLY A 29 8.52 -27.93 4.26
N LEU A 30 8.02 -27.51 3.09
CA LEU A 30 8.61 -27.88 1.80
C LEU A 30 10.07 -27.43 1.66
N THR A 31 10.41 -26.23 2.13
CA THR A 31 11.77 -25.69 2.00
C THR A 31 12.73 -26.19 3.07
N GLU A 32 12.24 -26.60 4.24
CA GLU A 32 13.04 -27.12 5.36
C GLU A 32 13.14 -28.65 5.41
N LEU A 33 12.12 -29.37 4.95
CA LEU A 33 12.05 -30.85 5.00
C LEU A 33 12.16 -31.50 3.61
N GLY A 34 11.85 -30.75 2.55
CA GLY A 34 11.83 -31.27 1.18
C GLY A 34 10.60 -32.11 0.85
N ALA A 35 10.59 -32.60 -0.38
CA ALA A 35 9.58 -33.49 -0.93
C ALA A 35 10.16 -34.32 -2.08
N GLN A 36 9.52 -35.43 -2.41
CA GLN A 36 9.97 -36.31 -3.51
C GLN A 36 9.95 -35.63 -4.88
N PHE A 37 9.07 -34.65 -5.09
CA PHE A 37 9.00 -33.90 -6.35
C PHE A 37 10.08 -32.82 -6.47
N CYS A 38 10.81 -32.52 -5.40
CA CYS A 38 11.82 -31.48 -5.39
C CYS A 38 13.15 -32.03 -5.91
N SER A 39 13.81 -31.26 -6.75
CA SER A 39 15.13 -31.57 -7.31
C SER A 39 16.18 -31.90 -6.24
N ASN A 40 16.06 -31.25 -5.08
CA ASN A 40 16.67 -31.69 -3.84
C ASN A 40 15.58 -32.20 -2.90
N THR A 41 15.55 -33.51 -2.66
CA THR A 41 14.51 -34.16 -1.85
C THR A 41 14.54 -33.76 -0.38
N SER A 42 15.58 -33.05 0.08
CA SER A 42 15.69 -32.50 1.43
C SER A 42 15.34 -31.00 1.52
N SER A 43 15.11 -30.31 0.39
CA SER A 43 14.74 -28.89 0.38
C SER A 43 14.23 -28.45 -0.99
N CYS A 44 12.99 -27.97 -1.05
CA CYS A 44 12.43 -27.40 -2.27
C CYS A 44 12.91 -25.97 -2.52
N THR A 45 13.06 -25.60 -3.79
CA THR A 45 13.27 -24.23 -4.26
C THR A 45 11.99 -23.41 -4.24
N SER A 46 12.11 -22.08 -4.24
CA SER A 46 10.96 -21.16 -4.30
C SER A 46 10.08 -21.38 -5.54
N LYS A 47 10.70 -21.71 -6.69
CA LYS A 47 9.97 -22.03 -7.93
C LYS A 47 9.20 -23.36 -7.84
N GLU A 48 9.80 -24.39 -7.24
CA GLU A 48 9.12 -25.68 -7.04
C GLU A 48 7.92 -25.53 -6.10
N VAL A 49 8.07 -24.77 -5.01
CA VAL A 49 6.97 -24.43 -4.10
C VAL A 49 5.84 -23.72 -4.83
N VAL A 50 6.16 -22.67 -5.61
CA VAL A 50 5.15 -21.92 -6.38
C VAL A 50 4.43 -22.83 -7.37
N ASN A 51 5.17 -23.64 -8.14
CA ASN A 51 4.58 -24.55 -9.12
C ASN A 51 3.70 -25.63 -8.46
N TYR A 52 4.02 -26.02 -7.23
CA TYR A 52 3.23 -26.97 -6.46
C TYR A 52 1.85 -26.38 -6.07
N TYR A 53 1.84 -25.19 -5.48
CA TYR A 53 0.59 -24.54 -5.05
C TYR A 53 -0.20 -23.89 -6.20
N PHE A 54 0.47 -23.48 -7.28
CA PHE A 54 -0.15 -22.88 -8.46
C PHE A 54 0.10 -23.74 -9.71
N GLN A 55 -0.79 -24.70 -9.95
CA GLN A 55 -0.58 -25.71 -10.98
C GLN A 55 -0.57 -25.14 -12.40
N GLY A 56 0.34 -25.63 -13.25
CA GLY A 56 0.44 -25.21 -14.64
C GLY A 56 0.94 -23.77 -14.84
N THR A 57 1.49 -23.15 -13.79
CA THR A 57 2.06 -21.80 -13.87
C THR A 57 3.55 -21.82 -14.20
N ASN A 58 4.05 -20.65 -14.56
CA ASN A 58 5.47 -20.39 -14.79
C ASN A 58 5.92 -19.17 -14.00
N VAL A 59 7.20 -19.10 -13.65
CA VAL A 59 7.83 -17.88 -13.13
C VAL A 59 8.55 -17.21 -14.29
N ARG A 60 8.15 -15.99 -14.65
CA ARG A 60 8.72 -15.19 -15.74
C ARG A 60 9.18 -13.83 -15.23
N ASN A 61 10.14 -13.22 -15.92
CA ASN A 61 10.50 -11.82 -15.65
C ASN A 61 9.37 -10.91 -16.16
N LEU A 62 8.96 -9.95 -15.35
CA LEU A 62 7.91 -9.00 -15.64
C LEU A 62 8.26 -8.13 -16.85
N GLY A 63 9.55 -7.81 -17.04
CA GLY A 63 10.02 -7.07 -18.20
C GLY A 63 9.91 -7.85 -19.53
N ASP A 64 9.81 -9.18 -19.48
CA ASP A 64 9.68 -10.03 -20.66
C ASP A 64 8.20 -10.24 -21.06
N ILE A 65 7.26 -9.73 -20.26
CA ILE A 65 5.82 -9.88 -20.48
C ILE A 65 5.31 -8.63 -21.20
N SER A 66 4.50 -8.82 -22.25
CA SER A 66 3.77 -7.72 -22.86
C SER A 66 2.66 -7.24 -21.92
N LEU A 67 2.94 -6.15 -21.19
CA LEU A 67 1.99 -5.54 -20.26
C LEU A 67 1.14 -4.47 -20.95
N SER A 68 -0.14 -4.39 -20.58
CA SER A 68 -0.98 -3.23 -20.91
C SER A 68 -0.47 -1.92 -20.28
N SER A 69 0.36 -2.02 -19.23
CA SER A 69 1.00 -0.90 -18.56
C SER A 69 2.42 -1.26 -18.11
N PRO A 70 3.46 -0.91 -18.89
CA PRO A 70 4.85 -1.28 -18.59
C PRO A 70 5.45 -0.50 -17.41
N ASP A 71 4.80 0.57 -16.96
CA ASP A 71 5.31 1.45 -15.90
C ASP A 71 5.50 0.70 -14.57
N ILE A 72 4.68 -0.31 -14.26
CA ILE A 72 4.86 -1.08 -13.03
C ILE A 72 6.17 -1.85 -12.97
N ALA A 73 6.76 -2.18 -14.12
CA ALA A 73 8.01 -2.89 -14.24
C ALA A 73 9.26 -1.98 -14.16
N SER A 74 9.10 -0.69 -14.47
CA SER A 74 10.24 0.22 -14.73
C SER A 74 10.18 1.53 -13.95
N ASN A 75 9.00 1.99 -13.54
CA ASN A 75 8.80 3.28 -12.88
C ASN A 75 8.93 3.14 -11.36
N ASN A 76 9.60 4.12 -10.74
CA ASN A 76 9.86 4.15 -9.31
C ASN A 76 8.64 4.51 -8.44
N ASN A 77 7.49 4.86 -9.03
CA ASN A 77 6.33 5.37 -8.32
C ASN A 77 4.97 4.87 -8.88
N ALA A 78 4.98 3.83 -9.72
CA ALA A 78 3.76 3.35 -10.39
C ALA A 78 2.72 2.74 -9.45
N LEU A 79 3.14 2.01 -8.41
CA LEU A 79 2.21 1.35 -7.50
C LEU A 79 1.70 2.33 -6.44
N TRP A 80 0.38 2.48 -6.36
CA TRP A 80 -0.27 3.38 -5.38
C TRP A 80 -0.93 2.55 -4.29
N VAL A 81 -0.45 2.69 -3.06
CA VAL A 81 -0.82 1.90 -1.89
C VAL A 81 -1.69 2.74 -0.95
N GLY A 82 -2.93 2.33 -0.71
CA GLY A 82 -3.85 3.02 0.19
C GLY A 82 -3.45 2.85 1.66
N LEU A 83 -3.03 3.94 2.30
CA LEU A 83 -2.63 3.95 3.72
C LEU A 83 -3.80 4.27 4.66
N ALA A 84 -4.66 5.21 4.27
CA ALA A 84 -5.86 5.57 5.02
C ALA A 84 -6.95 6.09 4.07
N ARG A 85 -8.21 5.90 4.45
CA ARG A 85 -9.37 6.35 3.68
C ARG A 85 -10.15 7.41 4.44
N ASN A 86 -10.65 8.40 3.72
CA ASN A 86 -11.51 9.47 4.25
C ASN A 86 -10.95 10.13 5.53
N ALA A 87 -9.64 10.37 5.57
CA ALA A 87 -8.95 10.94 6.71
C ALA A 87 -9.21 12.44 6.79
N LYS A 88 -9.67 12.92 7.95
CA LYS A 88 -9.84 14.36 8.21
C LYS A 88 -8.53 15.06 8.54
N SER A 89 -7.56 14.32 9.06
CA SER A 89 -6.22 14.84 9.33
C SER A 89 -5.18 13.75 9.14
N ILE A 90 -3.97 14.18 8.78
CA ILE A 90 -2.79 13.34 8.81
C ILE A 90 -1.63 14.14 9.36
N THR A 91 -0.85 13.52 10.24
CA THR A 91 0.40 14.09 10.75
C THR A 91 1.55 13.31 10.16
N LEU A 92 2.47 14.05 9.54
CA LEU A 92 3.73 13.55 9.04
C LEU A 92 4.84 14.05 9.94
N THR A 93 5.80 13.19 10.26
CA THR A 93 7.00 13.59 10.99
C THR A 93 8.23 13.08 10.26
N THR A 94 9.13 13.96 9.89
CA THR A 94 10.45 13.54 9.42
C THR A 94 11.22 12.89 10.56
N LEU A 95 11.89 11.78 10.29
CA LEU A 95 12.69 11.10 11.30
C LEU A 95 14.16 11.52 11.22
N PRO A 96 14.87 11.55 12.37
CA PRO A 96 16.29 11.90 12.40
C PRO A 96 17.12 11.03 11.46
N SER A 97 18.08 11.68 10.81
CA SER A 97 19.07 11.11 9.91
C SER A 97 20.34 11.96 10.02
N SER A 98 21.49 11.46 9.55
CA SER A 98 22.76 12.23 9.56
C SER A 98 22.64 13.57 8.83
N SER A 99 21.72 13.66 7.87
CA SER A 99 21.22 14.92 7.31
C SER A 99 19.72 15.02 7.59
N PRO A 100 19.23 16.04 8.33
CA PRO A 100 17.80 16.23 8.53
C PRO A 100 17.08 16.28 7.17
N PRO A 101 16.05 15.44 6.95
CA PRO A 101 15.45 15.37 5.63
C PRO A 101 14.60 16.61 5.35
N SER A 102 14.60 17.05 4.10
CA SER A 102 13.74 18.13 3.64
C SER A 102 12.45 17.60 3.03
N LEU A 103 11.33 18.29 3.24
CA LEU A 103 10.06 18.01 2.59
C LEU A 103 9.85 18.96 1.40
N ASN A 104 9.35 18.40 0.31
CA ASN A 104 8.89 19.11 -0.88
C ASN A 104 7.39 18.83 -1.03
N ILE A 105 6.56 19.85 -0.82
CA ILE A 105 5.10 19.75 -0.82
C ILE A 105 4.54 20.40 -2.08
N CYS A 106 4.08 19.58 -3.01
CA CYS A 106 3.44 19.99 -4.26
C CYS A 106 1.92 20.05 -4.09
N GLN A 107 1.34 21.24 -4.16
CA GLN A 107 -0.10 21.45 -3.99
C GLN A 107 -0.78 21.74 -5.32
N ASP A 108 -1.83 20.99 -5.63
CA ASP A 108 -2.67 21.18 -6.81
C ASP A 108 -3.75 22.26 -6.58
N GLY A 109 -4.14 22.98 -7.64
CA GLY A 109 -5.28 23.89 -7.60
C GLY A 109 -5.11 25.17 -6.75
N LEU A 110 -3.88 25.63 -6.48
CA LEU A 110 -3.66 26.91 -5.82
C LEU A 110 -4.06 28.10 -6.70
N SER A 111 -4.66 29.14 -6.09
CA SER A 111 -4.91 30.42 -6.77
C SER A 111 -3.59 31.10 -7.15
N ASN A 112 -3.62 32.04 -8.10
CA ASN A 112 -2.42 32.77 -8.53
C ASN A 112 -1.71 33.44 -7.34
N THR A 113 -2.44 34.14 -6.47
CA THR A 113 -1.83 34.81 -5.31
C THR A 113 -1.21 33.82 -4.33
N ALA A 114 -1.91 32.74 -3.98
CA ALA A 114 -1.38 31.74 -3.06
C ALA A 114 -0.18 30.98 -3.67
N GLY A 115 -0.22 30.71 -4.97
CA GLY A 115 0.88 30.09 -5.70
C GLY A 115 2.13 30.97 -5.73
N VAL A 116 1.96 32.27 -6.01
CA VAL A 116 3.07 33.25 -5.97
C VAL A 116 3.65 33.37 -4.56
N GLN A 117 2.81 33.50 -3.53
CA GLN A 117 3.25 33.53 -2.13
C GLN A 117 4.05 32.26 -1.76
N LEU A 118 3.57 31.08 -2.18
CA LEU A 118 4.25 29.80 -1.95
C LEU A 118 5.62 29.77 -2.63
N PHE A 119 5.67 30.10 -3.92
CA PHE A 119 6.90 30.12 -4.69
C PHE A 119 7.93 31.06 -4.06
N LEU A 120 7.53 32.30 -3.75
CA LEU A 120 8.39 33.31 -3.14
C LEU A 120 8.94 32.83 -1.79
N THR A 121 8.07 32.30 -0.92
CA THR A 121 8.47 31.72 0.37
C THR A 121 9.49 30.59 0.20
N SER A 122 9.28 29.71 -0.79
CA SER A 122 10.18 28.58 -1.08
C SER A 122 11.58 29.00 -1.55
N ARG A 123 11.71 30.25 -2.01
CA ARG A 123 12.97 30.86 -2.50
C ARG A 123 13.56 31.86 -1.49
N GLY A 124 13.00 31.97 -0.29
CA GLY A 124 13.50 32.84 0.78
C GLY A 124 13.08 34.31 0.66
N PHE A 125 12.10 34.62 -0.19
CA PHE A 125 11.42 35.91 -0.13
C PHE A 125 10.33 35.88 0.95
N GLU A 126 9.94 37.05 1.47
CA GLU A 126 9.03 37.18 2.61
C GLU A 126 7.68 37.80 2.20
N PRO A 127 6.82 37.09 1.41
CA PRO A 127 5.54 37.64 0.96
C PRO A 127 4.48 37.73 2.07
N GLY A 128 4.80 37.28 3.29
CA GLY A 128 3.83 37.06 4.35
C GLY A 128 3.19 35.67 4.28
N PRO A 129 2.05 35.45 4.96
CA PRO A 129 1.37 34.16 4.97
C PRO A 129 0.93 33.71 3.57
N ILE A 130 0.96 32.41 3.31
CA ILE A 130 0.41 31.82 2.08
C ILE A 130 -1.10 31.63 2.27
N ASP A 131 -1.85 32.72 2.12
CA ASP A 131 -3.30 32.79 2.35
C ASP A 131 -4.11 33.12 1.09
N GLY A 132 -3.42 33.52 0.01
CA GLY A 132 -4.02 34.00 -1.22
C GLY A 132 -4.49 35.46 -1.18
N ALA A 133 -4.22 36.19 -0.09
CA ALA A 133 -4.53 37.60 0.04
C ALA A 133 -3.35 38.45 -0.47
N TYR A 134 -3.63 39.34 -1.42
CA TYR A 134 -2.64 40.26 -1.94
C TYR A 134 -2.55 41.50 -1.06
N GLY A 135 -1.34 41.85 -0.60
CA GLY A 135 -1.07 43.02 0.23
C GLY A 135 0.37 43.48 0.13
N ASP A 136 0.77 44.48 0.93
CA ASP A 136 2.06 45.16 0.79
C ASP A 136 3.26 44.22 0.87
N LYS A 137 3.26 43.27 1.82
CA LYS A 137 4.32 42.25 1.93
C LYS A 137 4.43 41.40 0.66
N THR A 138 3.30 40.95 0.12
CA THR A 138 3.26 40.20 -1.14
C THR A 138 3.82 41.06 -2.28
N ALA A 139 3.41 42.33 -2.37
CA ALA A 139 3.88 43.25 -3.40
C ALA A 139 5.39 43.50 -3.32
N ASP A 140 5.92 43.73 -2.11
CA ASP A 140 7.35 43.97 -1.88
C ASP A 140 8.21 42.72 -2.18
N ALA A 141 7.74 41.54 -1.80
CA ALA A 141 8.39 40.29 -2.15
C ALA A 141 8.39 40.05 -3.67
N ILE A 142 7.30 40.40 -4.37
CA ILE A 142 7.24 40.35 -5.83
C ILE A 142 8.25 41.32 -6.45
N ARG A 143 8.33 42.57 -5.98
CA ARG A 143 9.33 43.54 -6.48
C ARG A 143 10.76 43.03 -6.31
N SER A 144 11.04 42.44 -5.15
CA SER A 144 12.35 41.86 -4.83
C SER A 144 12.70 40.71 -5.77
N TYR A 145 11.74 39.82 -6.03
CA TYR A 145 11.92 38.73 -6.98
C TYR A 145 12.07 39.24 -8.42
N GLN A 146 11.18 40.14 -8.87
CA GLN A 146 11.26 40.77 -10.20
C GLN A 146 12.64 41.40 -10.43
N ALA A 147 13.17 42.14 -9.45
CA ALA A 147 14.52 42.69 -9.50
C ALA A 147 15.59 41.60 -9.66
N SER A 148 15.47 40.50 -8.90
CA SER A 148 16.43 39.39 -8.94
C SER A 148 16.48 38.65 -10.28
N VAL A 149 15.40 38.68 -11.06
CA VAL A 149 15.28 38.00 -12.36
C VAL A 149 15.25 38.96 -13.55
N GLY A 150 15.51 40.26 -13.33
CA GLY A 150 15.59 41.27 -14.38
C GLY A 150 14.25 41.72 -14.97
N LEU A 151 13.14 41.53 -14.26
CA LEU A 151 11.81 42.02 -14.66
C LEU A 151 11.53 43.44 -14.13
N GLY A 152 10.54 44.10 -14.73
CA GLY A 152 10.02 45.38 -14.21
C GLY A 152 9.41 45.20 -12.81
N GLN A 153 9.85 46.01 -11.84
CA GLN A 153 9.50 45.91 -10.42
C GLN A 153 8.10 46.48 -10.12
N THR A 154 7.08 45.98 -10.81
CA THR A 154 5.69 46.43 -10.66
C THR A 154 5.13 46.08 -9.29
N GLY A 155 5.61 44.99 -8.67
CA GLY A 155 5.02 44.38 -7.48
C GLY A 155 3.72 43.63 -7.77
N SER A 156 3.13 43.78 -8.96
CA SER A 156 1.84 43.21 -9.33
C SER A 156 1.99 41.79 -9.88
N ILE A 157 0.95 40.96 -9.67
CA ILE A 157 0.85 39.65 -10.31
C ILE A 157 0.35 39.86 -11.75
N ASN A 158 1.27 39.87 -12.72
CA ASN A 158 0.98 39.96 -14.14
C ASN A 158 1.46 38.70 -14.89
N ASP A 159 1.12 38.58 -16.17
CA ASP A 159 1.45 37.40 -16.97
C ASP A 159 2.96 37.18 -17.12
N GLU A 160 3.73 38.27 -17.22
CA GLU A 160 5.19 38.22 -17.28
C GLU A 160 5.79 37.57 -16.02
N LEU A 161 5.35 38.01 -14.83
CA LEU A 161 5.73 37.41 -13.56
C LEU A 161 5.31 35.94 -13.48
N ILE A 162 4.04 35.64 -13.80
CA ILE A 162 3.51 34.27 -13.71
C ILE A 162 4.29 33.33 -14.61
N ASN A 163 4.55 33.72 -15.87
CA ASN A 163 5.30 32.91 -16.81
C ASN A 163 6.73 32.67 -16.34
N LYS A 164 7.39 33.72 -15.79
CA LYS A 164 8.73 33.58 -15.24
C LYS A 164 8.77 32.66 -14.00
N ILE A 165 7.84 32.81 -13.07
CA ILE A 165 7.71 31.92 -11.90
C ILE A 165 7.50 30.48 -12.33
N LYS A 166 6.55 30.22 -13.24
CA LYS A 166 6.28 28.87 -13.74
C LYS A 166 7.51 28.27 -14.41
N SER A 167 8.22 29.06 -15.21
CA SER A 167 9.49 28.65 -15.82
C SER A 167 10.53 28.30 -14.76
N ASP A 168 10.74 29.13 -13.75
CA ASP A 168 11.73 28.89 -12.70
C ASP A 168 11.33 27.73 -11.78
N ALA A 169 10.03 27.49 -11.59
CA ALA A 169 9.50 26.36 -10.85
C ALA A 169 9.74 25.02 -11.56
N THR A 170 9.84 24.99 -12.90
CA THR A 170 10.17 23.74 -13.62
C THR A 170 11.53 23.16 -13.23
N SER A 171 12.46 24.01 -12.77
CA SER A 171 13.79 23.57 -12.28
C SER A 171 13.72 22.78 -10.98
N ASP A 172 12.61 22.85 -10.24
CA ASP A 172 12.41 22.10 -9.00
C ASP A 172 11.98 20.63 -9.23
N GLY A 173 11.80 20.22 -10.49
CA GLY A 173 11.46 18.86 -10.90
C GLY A 173 9.95 18.63 -11.04
N PRO A 174 9.53 17.37 -11.30
CA PRO A 174 8.13 17.05 -11.54
C PRO A 174 7.29 17.32 -10.29
N CYS A 175 6.38 18.27 -10.41
CA CYS A 175 5.49 18.72 -9.34
C CYS A 175 4.07 18.86 -9.90
N GLU A 176 3.08 18.49 -9.10
CA GLU A 176 1.65 18.70 -9.45
C GLU A 176 1.26 20.19 -9.38
N SER A 177 2.11 21.03 -8.79
CA SER A 177 1.92 22.46 -8.71
C SER A 177 2.63 23.18 -9.84
N ALA A 178 1.92 24.06 -10.54
CA ALA A 178 2.53 24.98 -11.51
C ALA A 178 3.51 25.98 -10.85
N TRP A 179 3.45 26.12 -9.52
CA TRP A 179 4.24 27.06 -8.73
C TRP A 179 5.47 26.40 -8.07
N GLY A 180 5.69 25.11 -8.30
CA GLY A 180 6.74 24.33 -7.64
C GLY A 180 6.37 23.90 -6.21
N PRO A 181 7.26 23.17 -5.52
CA PRO A 181 7.01 22.68 -4.18
C PRO A 181 7.29 23.72 -3.09
N LEU A 182 6.50 23.71 -2.02
CA LEU A 182 6.91 24.32 -0.76
C LEU A 182 8.02 23.45 -0.14
N LYS A 183 9.21 24.03 0.05
CA LYS A 183 10.38 23.34 0.60
C LYS A 183 10.51 23.62 2.10
N ILE A 184 10.63 22.56 2.90
CA ILE A 184 10.77 22.65 4.37
C ILE A 184 11.98 21.82 4.77
N GLY A 185 13.05 22.48 5.22
CA GLY A 185 14.29 21.83 5.68
C GLY A 185 14.35 21.62 7.19
N GLY A 186 15.42 20.96 7.66
CA GLY A 186 15.75 20.90 9.10
C GLY A 186 14.97 19.88 9.93
N GLY A 187 14.18 19.01 9.28
CA GLY A 187 13.23 18.13 9.95
C GLY A 187 11.96 18.87 10.37
N ALA A 188 10.81 18.27 10.10
CA ALA A 188 9.51 18.86 10.32
C ALA A 188 8.48 17.84 10.81
N THR A 189 7.60 18.30 11.70
CA THR A 189 6.31 17.68 11.95
C THR A 189 5.24 18.57 11.34
N ILE A 190 4.48 18.04 10.39
CA ILE A 190 3.43 18.79 9.69
C ILE A 190 2.14 18.01 9.77
N SER A 191 1.08 18.69 10.16
CA SER A 191 -0.28 18.18 10.09
C SER A 191 -1.01 18.83 8.94
N VAL A 192 -1.60 18.02 8.07
CA VAL A 192 -2.57 18.45 7.07
C VAL A 192 -3.95 18.14 7.60
N ILE A 193 -4.81 19.14 7.69
CA ILE A 193 -6.13 19.03 8.31
C ILE A 193 -7.17 19.56 7.34
N ASN A 194 -8.22 18.76 7.11
CA ASN A 194 -9.42 19.13 6.39
C ASN A 194 -10.50 19.57 7.39
N SER A 195 -10.98 20.80 7.27
CA SER A 195 -12.06 21.37 8.11
C SER A 195 -13.43 21.36 7.42
N GLY A 196 -13.62 20.54 6.39
CA GLY A 196 -14.85 20.45 5.60
C GLY A 196 -14.77 21.27 4.32
N SER A 197 -14.69 22.60 4.44
CA SER A 197 -14.63 23.51 3.28
C SER A 197 -13.22 23.74 2.74
N GLU A 198 -12.19 23.55 3.57
CA GLU A 198 -10.81 23.91 3.26
C GLU A 198 -9.82 22.93 3.91
N CYS A 199 -8.59 22.91 3.38
CA CYS A 199 -7.46 22.29 4.06
C CYS A 199 -6.48 23.35 4.56
N TYR A 200 -5.79 23.03 5.64
CA TYR A 200 -4.67 23.81 6.12
C TYR A 200 -3.54 22.90 6.59
N MET A 201 -2.31 23.40 6.47
CA MET A 201 -1.12 22.79 7.03
C MET A 201 -0.72 23.54 8.30
N THR A 202 -0.21 22.81 9.30
CA THR A 202 0.30 23.39 10.55
C THR A 202 1.41 22.52 11.15
N GLY A 203 2.15 23.03 12.13
CA GLY A 203 3.12 22.25 12.93
C GLY A 203 4.59 22.61 12.72
N HIS A 204 4.90 23.54 11.81
CA HIS A 204 6.26 24.00 11.53
C HIS A 204 6.34 25.54 11.55
N PRO A 205 7.46 26.19 11.91
CA PRO A 205 7.56 27.66 11.90
C PRO A 205 7.26 28.33 10.55
N LEU A 206 7.64 27.70 9.44
CA LEU A 206 7.27 28.14 8.08
C LEU A 206 5.81 27.83 7.71
N VAL A 207 5.12 27.05 8.56
CA VAL A 207 3.76 26.58 8.37
C VAL A 207 2.97 26.66 9.69
N PRO A 208 2.79 27.86 10.29
CA PRO A 208 2.16 27.99 11.60
C PRO A 208 0.66 27.63 11.53
N LYS A 209 -0.01 28.09 10.46
CA LYS A 209 -1.33 27.64 10.00
C LYS A 209 -1.56 28.22 8.61
N VAL A 210 -1.25 27.45 7.58
CA VAL A 210 -1.22 27.91 6.19
C VAL A 210 -2.36 27.27 5.42
N ARG A 211 -3.14 28.05 4.66
CA ARG A 211 -4.19 27.52 3.80
C ARG A 211 -3.56 26.62 2.74
N ALA A 212 -4.17 25.47 2.49
CA ALA A 212 -3.58 24.43 1.67
C ALA A 212 -4.62 23.79 0.76
N SER A 213 -4.13 23.20 -0.33
CA SER A 213 -4.95 22.30 -1.12
C SER A 213 -5.19 21.00 -0.35
N CYS A 214 -6.38 20.41 -0.48
CA CYS A 214 -6.62 19.04 -0.01
C CYS A 214 -6.07 17.97 -0.98
N ASN A 215 -5.51 18.41 -2.11
CA ASN A 215 -4.90 17.57 -3.13
C ASN A 215 -3.40 17.93 -3.26
N MET A 216 -2.52 17.05 -2.77
CA MET A 216 -1.08 17.34 -2.75
C MET A 216 -0.22 16.08 -2.81
N SER A 217 1.03 16.27 -3.24
CA SER A 217 2.10 15.27 -3.19
C SER A 217 3.23 15.76 -2.29
N ILE A 218 3.70 14.91 -1.38
CA ILE A 218 4.76 15.19 -0.42
C ILE A 218 5.90 14.22 -0.69
N LYS A 219 7.01 14.76 -1.18
CA LYS A 219 8.28 14.04 -1.35
C LYS A 219 9.24 14.48 -0.26
N TRP A 220 10.08 13.58 0.21
CA TRP A 220 11.19 13.90 1.13
C TRP A 220 12.54 13.69 0.43
N SER A 221 13.59 14.31 0.96
CA SER A 221 14.95 14.14 0.44
C SER A 221 15.41 12.68 0.52
N ASP A 222 16.23 12.28 -0.45
CA ASP A 222 16.79 10.94 -0.52
C ASP A 222 17.57 10.58 0.74
N GLY A 223 17.47 9.32 1.18
CA GLY A 223 18.00 8.85 2.46
C GLY A 223 17.18 9.26 3.69
N GLY A 224 16.27 10.23 3.53
CA GLY A 224 15.31 10.63 4.56
C GLY A 224 14.23 9.59 4.84
N ARG A 225 13.56 9.75 5.98
CA ARG A 225 12.37 8.97 6.35
C ARG A 225 11.29 9.89 6.88
N ILE A 226 10.06 9.48 6.63
CA ILE A 226 8.88 10.08 7.25
C ILE A 226 8.10 9.03 8.03
N ARG A 227 7.41 9.46 9.07
CA ARG A 227 6.39 8.69 9.78
C ARG A 227 5.03 9.24 9.45
N VAL A 228 4.10 8.36 9.07
CA VAL A 228 2.71 8.67 8.75
C VAL A 228 1.83 7.70 9.54
N GLY A 229 1.13 8.22 10.55
CA GLY A 229 0.45 7.37 11.54
C GLY A 229 1.44 6.41 12.22
N PRO A 230 1.14 5.10 12.32
CA PRO A 230 2.02 4.13 12.98
C PRO A 230 3.19 3.65 12.11
N ARG A 231 3.27 4.05 10.84
CA ARG A 231 4.20 3.48 9.85
C ARG A 231 5.30 4.45 9.46
N GLU A 232 6.48 3.90 9.20
CA GLU A 232 7.61 4.64 8.64
C GLU A 232 7.77 4.34 7.15
N HIS A 233 8.14 5.36 6.38
CA HIS A 233 8.38 5.27 4.95
C HIS A 233 9.72 5.90 4.60
N LYS A 234 10.56 5.13 3.91
CA LYS A 234 11.83 5.58 3.33
C LYS A 234 11.70 5.85 1.84
N HIS A 235 10.82 5.12 1.17
CA HIS A 235 10.65 5.13 -0.28
C HIS A 235 9.30 5.69 -0.68
N GLY A 236 9.24 6.30 -1.87
CA GLY A 236 8.00 6.74 -2.51
C GLY A 236 7.67 8.21 -2.28
N ILE A 237 6.43 8.55 -2.61
CA ILE A 237 5.83 9.89 -2.51
C ILE A 237 4.49 9.72 -1.81
N LEU A 238 4.25 10.50 -0.74
CA LEU A 238 2.93 10.51 -0.10
C LEU A 238 2.00 11.40 -0.92
N LYS A 239 0.77 10.93 -1.15
CA LYS A 239 -0.26 11.64 -1.91
C LYS A 239 -1.51 11.77 -1.05
N LEU A 240 -2.06 12.98 -0.99
CA LEU A 240 -3.36 13.28 -0.42
C LEU A 240 -4.33 13.57 -1.56
N ARG A 241 -5.48 12.90 -1.56
CA ARG A 241 -6.48 12.98 -2.63
C ARG A 241 -7.87 13.21 -2.05
N SER A 242 -8.50 14.33 -2.39
CA SER A 242 -9.74 14.79 -1.75
C SER A 242 -10.93 14.92 -2.71
N LYS A 243 -10.75 14.68 -4.00
CA LYS A 243 -11.86 14.78 -4.96
C LYS A 243 -12.80 13.59 -4.76
N ASN A 244 -14.11 13.77 -4.81
CA ASN A 244 -15.10 12.69 -4.72
C ASN A 244 -14.94 11.73 -3.52
N VAL A 245 -14.31 12.19 -2.43
CA VAL A 245 -14.20 11.43 -1.18
C VAL A 245 -15.35 11.78 -0.24
N SER A 246 -15.78 10.84 0.61
CA SER A 246 -16.94 11.06 1.47
C SER A 246 -16.64 12.00 2.64
N SER A 247 -15.38 12.07 3.09
CA SER A 247 -14.92 13.03 4.09
C SER A 247 -13.40 13.19 4.01
N GLY A 248 -12.87 14.41 4.15
CA GLY A 248 -11.44 14.64 4.25
C GLY A 248 -10.67 14.32 2.95
N PHE A 249 -9.75 13.35 3.00
CA PHE A 249 -8.95 12.88 1.87
C PHE A 249 -8.50 11.43 2.04
N HIS A 250 -8.24 10.74 0.94
CA HIS A 250 -7.49 9.48 0.94
C HIS A 250 -5.99 9.75 1.08
N VAL A 251 -5.30 8.92 1.85
CA VAL A 251 -3.85 8.97 2.06
C VAL A 251 -3.23 7.78 1.34
N VAL A 252 -2.36 8.07 0.38
CA VAL A 252 -1.83 7.08 -0.56
C VAL A 252 -0.31 7.19 -0.62
N LEU A 253 0.38 6.05 -0.68
CA LEU A 253 1.82 6.00 -0.93
C LEU A 253 2.05 5.52 -2.36
N SER A 254 2.63 6.38 -3.19
CA SER A 254 3.09 6.05 -4.54
C SER A 254 4.54 5.57 -4.45
N VAL A 255 4.83 4.34 -4.88
CA VAL A 255 6.11 3.66 -4.61
C VAL A 255 6.47 2.65 -5.70
N ASN A 256 7.75 2.29 -5.76
CA ASN A 256 8.27 1.24 -6.62
C ASN A 256 7.79 -0.14 -6.10
N LEU A 257 7.52 -1.06 -7.03
CA LEU A 257 7.04 -2.42 -6.70
C LEU A 257 7.97 -3.18 -5.74
N GLU A 258 9.29 -3.16 -5.97
CA GLU A 258 10.25 -3.87 -5.11
C GLU A 258 10.36 -3.22 -3.73
N LYS A 259 10.29 -1.88 -3.68
CA LYS A 259 10.30 -1.14 -2.40
C LYS A 259 9.00 -1.32 -1.61
N TYR A 260 7.86 -1.51 -2.29
CA TYR A 260 6.64 -1.96 -1.66
C TYR A 260 6.81 -3.34 -1.02
N LEU A 261 7.41 -4.29 -1.75
CA LEU A 261 7.66 -5.64 -1.26
C LEU A 261 8.56 -5.67 -0.03
N TYR A 262 9.60 -4.82 0.05
CA TYR A 262 10.41 -4.69 1.28
C TYR A 262 9.57 -4.39 2.53
N GLY A 263 8.44 -3.70 2.37
CA GLY A 263 7.53 -3.36 3.45
C GLY A 263 6.45 -4.40 3.74
N LEU A 264 6.35 -5.51 3.00
CA LEU A 264 5.34 -6.55 3.25
C LEU A 264 5.71 -7.42 4.45
N ALA A 265 4.83 -7.46 5.46
CA ALA A 265 5.04 -8.17 6.71
C ALA A 265 4.19 -9.46 6.79
N GLU A 266 4.34 -10.32 5.78
CA GLU A 266 3.50 -11.52 5.62
C GLU A 266 4.08 -12.79 6.23
N MET A 267 5.41 -12.92 6.24
CA MET A 267 6.07 -14.09 6.83
C MET A 267 7.10 -13.64 7.85
N PRO A 268 7.35 -14.44 8.90
CA PRO A 268 8.42 -14.16 9.84
C PRO A 268 9.77 -14.12 9.10
N SER A 269 10.50 -13.02 9.26
CA SER A 269 11.73 -12.79 8.49
C SER A 269 12.84 -13.80 8.76
N HIS A 270 12.77 -14.56 9.86
CA HIS A 270 13.77 -15.56 10.23
C HIS A 270 13.53 -16.93 9.58
N TRP A 271 12.44 -17.11 8.82
CA TRP A 271 12.20 -18.36 8.09
C TRP A 271 13.18 -18.54 6.94
N ASN A 272 13.25 -19.78 6.43
CA ASN A 272 14.10 -20.16 5.30
C ASN A 272 13.96 -19.17 4.13
N VAL A 273 15.09 -18.69 3.59
CA VAL A 273 15.09 -17.69 2.51
C VAL A 273 14.32 -18.18 1.28
N LYS A 274 14.35 -19.48 0.94
CA LYS A 274 13.58 -20.04 -0.18
C LYS A 274 12.06 -19.97 0.06
N ALA A 275 11.62 -20.08 1.31
CA ALA A 275 10.21 -19.88 1.67
C ALA A 275 9.81 -18.42 1.51
N LEU A 276 10.67 -17.50 1.97
CA LEU A 276 10.48 -16.07 1.80
C LEU A 276 10.48 -15.66 0.31
N GLU A 277 11.31 -16.30 -0.52
CA GLU A 277 11.34 -16.08 -1.97
C GLU A 277 10.02 -16.51 -2.64
N ALA A 278 9.47 -17.66 -2.25
CA ALA A 278 8.16 -18.10 -2.75
C ALA A 278 7.06 -17.08 -2.40
N GLN A 279 7.07 -16.57 -1.17
CA GLN A 279 6.14 -15.51 -0.76
C GLN A 279 6.39 -14.18 -1.46
N ALA A 280 7.64 -13.83 -1.77
CA ALA A 280 7.94 -12.64 -2.56
C ALA A 280 7.40 -12.75 -3.99
N LEU A 281 7.53 -13.93 -4.63
CA LEU A 281 6.92 -14.20 -5.95
C LEU A 281 5.39 -14.07 -5.91
N VAL A 282 4.75 -14.66 -4.90
CA VAL A 282 3.30 -14.58 -4.71
C VAL A 282 2.87 -13.14 -4.47
N GLY A 283 3.52 -12.45 -3.53
CA GLY A 283 3.16 -11.09 -3.18
C GLY A 283 3.37 -10.09 -4.31
N ARG A 284 4.44 -10.26 -5.10
CA ARG A 284 4.68 -9.45 -6.30
C ARG A 284 3.61 -9.67 -7.36
N SER A 285 3.25 -10.93 -7.61
CA SER A 285 2.23 -11.28 -8.60
C SER A 285 0.86 -10.74 -8.20
N TYR A 286 0.51 -10.80 -6.91
CA TYR A 286 -0.70 -10.20 -6.37
C TYR A 286 -0.74 -8.68 -6.60
N ALA A 287 0.32 -7.97 -6.24
CA ALA A 287 0.40 -6.52 -6.42
C ALA A 287 0.34 -6.10 -7.91
N VAL A 288 1.03 -6.84 -8.78
CA VAL A 288 1.00 -6.60 -10.24
C VAL A 288 -0.38 -6.89 -10.82
N PHE A 289 -1.03 -7.97 -10.42
CA PHE A 289 -2.39 -8.29 -10.87
C PHE A 289 -3.36 -7.15 -10.55
N HIS A 290 -3.36 -6.67 -9.30
CA HIS A 290 -4.24 -5.59 -8.87
C HIS A 290 -3.91 -4.25 -9.53
N TYR A 291 -2.62 -3.96 -9.74
CA TYR A 291 -2.23 -2.80 -10.54
C TYR A 291 -2.82 -2.88 -11.94
N LEU A 292 -2.65 -3.99 -12.65
CA LEU A 292 -3.13 -4.15 -14.02
C LEU A 292 -4.67 -4.20 -14.13
N ASP A 293 -5.36 -4.65 -13.08
CA ASP A 293 -6.83 -4.70 -13.02
C ASP A 293 -7.45 -3.31 -12.82
N GLU A 294 -6.83 -2.48 -11.97
CA GLU A 294 -7.35 -1.16 -11.62
C GLU A 294 -6.81 -0.03 -12.53
N ASN A 295 -5.66 -0.24 -13.16
CA ASN A 295 -4.99 0.78 -13.96
C ASN A 295 -5.56 0.85 -15.39
N ILE A 296 -6.01 2.04 -15.74
CA ILE A 296 -6.49 2.47 -17.05
C ILE A 296 -5.42 3.42 -17.63
N PRO A 297 -4.49 2.93 -18.47
CA PRO A 297 -3.34 3.71 -18.93
C PRO A 297 -3.71 5.04 -19.59
N SER A 298 -4.80 5.06 -20.37
CA SER A 298 -5.30 6.27 -21.05
C SER A 298 -5.80 7.36 -20.11
N SER A 299 -6.05 7.03 -18.85
CA SER A 299 -6.49 7.97 -17.80
C SER A 299 -5.36 8.28 -16.81
N SER A 300 -4.13 7.84 -17.08
CA SER A 300 -3.01 8.01 -16.17
C SER A 300 -2.49 9.44 -16.16
N THR A 301 -2.50 10.04 -14.98
CA THR A 301 -1.92 11.36 -14.68
C THR A 301 -1.19 11.26 -13.33
N ASN A 302 -0.36 12.26 -13.00
CA ASN A 302 0.26 12.34 -11.68
C ASN A 302 -0.77 12.40 -10.53
N LEU A 303 -2.00 12.83 -10.83
CA LEU A 303 -3.10 12.98 -9.87
C LEU A 303 -3.96 11.72 -9.76
N ASP A 304 -4.26 11.07 -10.88
CA ASP A 304 -5.27 10.02 -10.97
C ASP A 304 -4.71 8.59 -10.98
N ALA A 305 -3.42 8.41 -11.30
CA ALA A 305 -2.77 7.09 -11.37
C ALA A 305 -3.41 6.08 -12.32
N GLY A 306 -4.22 6.55 -13.28
CA GLY A 306 -4.96 5.66 -14.20
C GLY A 306 -6.17 5.02 -13.55
N LEU A 307 -6.67 5.50 -12.41
CA LEU A 307 -7.75 4.85 -11.69
C LEU A 307 -9.14 5.28 -12.20
N SER A 308 -10.08 4.33 -12.22
CA SER A 308 -11.49 4.61 -12.46
C SER A 308 -12.09 5.54 -11.39
N GLU A 309 -13.17 6.27 -11.71
CA GLU A 309 -13.85 7.13 -10.72
C GLU A 309 -14.33 6.35 -9.49
N LYS A 310 -14.77 5.10 -9.67
CA LYS A 310 -15.14 4.20 -8.57
C LYS A 310 -13.95 3.94 -7.64
N GLN A 311 -12.79 3.64 -8.21
CA GLN A 311 -11.61 3.30 -7.41
C GLN A 311 -11.01 4.53 -6.72
N LYS A 312 -11.05 5.69 -7.39
CA LYS A 312 -10.72 7.00 -6.81
C LYS A 312 -11.60 7.32 -5.61
N ALA A 313 -12.92 7.13 -5.72
CA ALA A 313 -13.84 7.32 -4.60
C ALA A 313 -13.58 6.32 -3.45
N TYR A 314 -13.21 5.07 -3.76
CA TYR A 314 -12.98 4.02 -2.76
C TYR A 314 -11.70 4.21 -1.94
N CYS A 315 -10.54 4.33 -2.59
CA CYS A 315 -9.25 4.50 -1.89
C CYS A 315 -8.21 5.31 -2.65
N TRP A 316 -8.45 5.60 -3.94
CA TRP A 316 -7.47 6.23 -4.82
C TRP A 316 -6.15 5.46 -4.89
N CYS A 317 -6.25 4.12 -4.93
CA CYS A 317 -5.12 3.22 -4.82
C CYS A 317 -5.32 1.98 -5.71
N HIS A 318 -4.21 1.38 -6.13
CA HIS A 318 -4.21 0.08 -6.79
C HIS A 318 -4.38 -1.06 -5.77
N ILE A 319 -3.82 -0.87 -4.56
CA ILE A 319 -3.80 -1.90 -3.51
C ILE A 319 -3.88 -1.28 -2.11
N GLY A 320 -4.55 -1.96 -1.18
CA GLY A 320 -4.61 -1.54 0.23
C GLY A 320 -3.38 -1.96 1.04
N SER A 321 -3.19 -1.33 2.21
CA SER A 321 -2.09 -1.64 3.15
C SER A 321 -2.46 -2.59 4.30
N THR A 322 -3.69 -3.11 4.31
CA THR A 322 -4.24 -3.98 5.38
C THR A 322 -4.38 -5.42 4.90
N ALA A 323 -4.66 -6.35 5.83
CA ALA A 323 -4.86 -7.77 5.54
C ALA A 323 -6.00 -8.08 4.53
N SER A 324 -6.92 -7.13 4.31
CA SER A 324 -7.88 -7.18 3.20
C SER A 324 -7.24 -7.16 1.81
N SER A 325 -5.96 -6.78 1.72
CA SER A 325 -5.12 -6.88 0.53
C SER A 325 -3.83 -7.59 0.94
N GLN A 326 -2.73 -6.86 1.13
CA GLN A 326 -1.50 -7.40 1.72
C GLN A 326 -1.10 -6.50 2.88
N TYR A 327 -0.58 -7.11 3.95
CA TYR A 327 -0.16 -6.39 5.14
C TYR A 327 1.15 -5.64 4.90
N TYR A 328 1.01 -4.38 4.49
CA TYR A 328 2.11 -3.46 4.30
C TYR A 328 2.43 -2.71 5.60
N TYR A 329 3.64 -2.93 6.10
CA TYR A 329 4.16 -2.35 7.34
C TYR A 329 5.15 -1.20 7.10
N GLY A 330 5.69 -1.10 5.88
CA GLY A 330 6.65 -0.06 5.49
C GLY A 330 8.08 -0.35 5.98
N TYR A 331 8.85 0.71 6.21
CA TYR A 331 10.29 0.64 6.40
C TYR A 331 10.74 -0.19 7.63
N LEU A 332 9.89 -0.27 8.67
CA LEU A 332 10.20 -1.10 9.84
C LEU A 332 10.35 -2.59 9.48
N LYS A 333 9.61 -3.08 8.49
CA LYS A 333 9.78 -4.46 7.99
C LYS A 333 11.07 -4.64 7.20
N GLU A 334 11.45 -3.64 6.41
CA GLU A 334 12.71 -3.65 5.65
C GLU A 334 13.92 -3.79 6.58
N ILE A 335 13.98 -3.00 7.66
CA ILE A 335 15.13 -3.03 8.59
C ILE A 335 15.13 -4.25 9.52
N SER A 336 13.96 -4.75 9.91
CA SER A 336 13.86 -5.91 10.82
C SER A 336 13.94 -7.25 10.09
N GLY A 337 13.94 -7.25 8.75
CA GLY A 337 13.92 -8.45 7.93
C GLY A 337 14.96 -8.49 6.82
N PRO A 338 16.27 -8.57 7.14
CA PRO A 338 17.30 -8.65 6.10
C PRO A 338 17.13 -9.86 5.17
N ASN A 339 16.75 -11.03 5.70
CA ASN A 339 16.44 -12.22 4.89
C ASN A 339 15.20 -12.02 3.99
N TRP A 340 14.22 -11.24 4.45
CA TRP A 340 13.06 -10.87 3.62
C TRP A 340 13.49 -9.97 2.46
N VAL A 341 14.29 -8.93 2.74
CA VAL A 341 14.87 -8.05 1.71
C VAL A 341 15.71 -8.85 0.72
N GLN A 342 16.52 -9.81 1.21
CA GLN A 342 17.29 -10.72 0.37
C GLN A 342 16.38 -11.56 -0.54
N ALA A 343 15.31 -12.16 -0.01
CA ALA A 343 14.36 -12.95 -0.78
C ALA A 343 13.63 -12.13 -1.85
N VAL A 344 13.25 -10.88 -1.53
CA VAL A 344 12.68 -9.94 -2.51
C VAL A 344 13.69 -9.68 -3.63
N ASN A 345 14.96 -9.42 -3.30
CA ASN A 345 16.01 -9.17 -4.27
C ASN A 345 16.32 -10.38 -5.16
N ASN A 346 16.42 -11.58 -4.59
CA ASN A 346 16.66 -12.82 -5.34
C ASN A 346 15.56 -13.12 -6.38
N THR A 347 14.36 -12.62 -6.13
CA THR A 347 13.17 -12.77 -6.98
C THR A 347 12.79 -11.50 -7.71
N SER A 348 13.66 -10.48 -7.71
CA SER A 348 13.35 -9.16 -8.26
C SER A 348 12.85 -9.25 -9.71
N GLY A 349 11.76 -8.54 -9.99
CA GLY A 349 11.13 -8.52 -11.30
C GLY A 349 10.47 -9.83 -11.72
N LYS A 350 10.43 -10.89 -10.90
CA LYS A 350 9.80 -12.17 -11.29
C LYS A 350 8.37 -12.30 -10.77
N VAL A 351 7.46 -12.66 -11.66
CA VAL A 351 6.04 -12.88 -11.38
C VAL A 351 5.59 -14.27 -11.82
N ILE A 352 4.46 -14.72 -11.26
CA ILE A 352 3.83 -15.99 -11.55
C ILE A 352 2.82 -15.76 -12.68
N THR A 353 2.96 -16.52 -13.76
CA THR A 353 2.17 -16.39 -14.98
C THR A 353 1.42 -17.67 -15.30
N TYR A 354 0.24 -17.53 -15.89
CA TYR A 354 -0.56 -18.61 -16.46
C TYR A 354 -1.12 -18.15 -17.80
N ASP A 355 -1.02 -19.01 -18.82
CA ASP A 355 -1.59 -18.70 -20.13
C ASP A 355 -3.09 -19.00 -20.11
N GLY A 356 -3.93 -17.95 -20.05
CA GLY A 356 -5.39 -18.08 -20.02
C GLY A 356 -6.12 -16.78 -19.66
N SER A 357 -7.46 -16.78 -19.78
CA SER A 357 -8.33 -15.60 -19.63
C SER A 357 -8.55 -15.13 -18.20
N TYR A 358 -8.09 -15.88 -17.19
CA TYR A 358 -8.26 -15.57 -15.75
C TYR A 358 -7.17 -14.68 -15.18
N THR A 359 -6.34 -14.10 -16.04
CA THR A 359 -5.13 -13.38 -15.67
C THR A 359 -5.21 -11.91 -16.08
N ARG A 360 -4.20 -11.13 -15.67
CA ARG A 360 -3.98 -9.78 -16.21
C ARG A 360 -2.62 -9.76 -16.89
N SER A 361 -2.63 -9.62 -18.21
CA SER A 361 -1.40 -9.76 -19.03
C SER A 361 -0.62 -11.04 -18.69
N THR A 362 -1.30 -12.19 -18.59
CA THR A 362 -0.77 -13.50 -18.14
C THR A 362 -0.40 -13.63 -16.66
N VAL A 363 -0.32 -12.53 -15.89
CA VAL A 363 -0.02 -12.57 -14.45
C VAL A 363 -1.24 -13.11 -13.68
N ILE A 364 -1.02 -14.07 -12.79
CA ILE A 364 -2.11 -14.64 -11.97
C ILE A 364 -2.44 -13.74 -10.77
N GLN A 365 -3.67 -13.82 -10.29
CA GLN A 365 -3.96 -13.38 -8.93
C GLN A 365 -3.52 -14.48 -7.95
N ALA A 366 -2.41 -14.26 -7.26
CA ALA A 366 -1.76 -15.25 -6.40
C ALA A 366 -2.19 -15.09 -4.94
N PHE A 367 -3.09 -15.96 -4.47
CA PHE A 367 -3.56 -15.96 -3.08
C PHE A 367 -2.66 -16.79 -2.15
N TYR A 368 -2.72 -16.48 -0.85
CA TYR A 368 -1.99 -17.22 0.18
C TYR A 368 -2.67 -17.15 1.54
N SER A 369 -2.40 -18.14 2.37
CA SER A 369 -2.91 -18.24 3.74
C SER A 369 -1.85 -18.78 4.68
N SER A 370 -1.95 -18.46 5.97
CA SER A 370 -1.04 -18.94 7.02
C SER A 370 -0.89 -20.46 6.98
N SER A 371 -2.00 -21.19 7.06
CA SER A 371 -2.01 -22.65 7.16
C SER A 371 -3.22 -23.24 6.46
N THR A 372 -3.04 -24.31 5.70
CA THR A 372 -4.14 -25.02 5.02
C THR A 372 -4.78 -26.09 5.89
N GLY A 373 -4.12 -26.55 6.96
CA GLY A 373 -4.62 -27.63 7.79
C GLY A 373 -4.58 -29.01 7.10
N GLY A 374 -3.74 -29.17 6.08
CA GLY A 374 -3.44 -30.44 5.44
C GLY A 374 -3.74 -30.51 3.95
N LYS A 375 -4.59 -29.63 3.40
CA LYS A 375 -4.91 -29.54 1.96
C LYS A 375 -5.38 -28.14 1.58
N THR A 376 -5.06 -27.68 0.37
CA THR A 376 -5.58 -26.40 -0.14
C THR A 376 -7.04 -26.52 -0.61
N ASN A 377 -7.72 -25.38 -0.66
CA ASN A 377 -9.03 -25.19 -1.28
C ASN A 377 -8.88 -24.62 -2.70
N THR A 378 -9.87 -24.90 -3.55
CA THR A 378 -10.07 -24.14 -4.78
C THR A 378 -10.65 -22.76 -4.47
N ASN A 379 -10.57 -21.82 -5.41
CA ASN A 379 -11.22 -20.51 -5.27
C ASN A 379 -12.76 -20.61 -5.19
N VAL A 380 -13.36 -21.66 -5.77
CA VAL A 380 -14.80 -21.94 -5.66
C VAL A 380 -15.17 -22.28 -4.21
N VAL A 381 -14.41 -23.16 -3.56
CA VAL A 381 -14.68 -23.56 -2.16
C VAL A 381 -14.28 -22.46 -1.18
N GLY A 382 -13.08 -21.90 -1.33
CA GLY A 382 -12.55 -20.93 -0.38
C GLY A 382 -13.24 -19.57 -0.42
N PHE A 383 -13.72 -19.14 -1.60
CA PHE A 383 -14.31 -17.80 -1.78
C PHE A 383 -15.74 -17.81 -2.32
N GLY A 384 -16.32 -18.96 -2.66
CA GLY A 384 -17.62 -19.01 -3.34
C GLY A 384 -17.58 -18.47 -4.77
N SER A 385 -16.41 -18.48 -5.41
CA SER A 385 -16.25 -17.96 -6.78
C SER A 385 -17.11 -18.75 -7.77
N ALA A 386 -17.82 -18.06 -8.67
CA ALA A 386 -18.63 -18.71 -9.70
C ALA A 386 -17.80 -19.48 -10.75
N THR A 387 -16.52 -19.11 -10.92
CA THR A 387 -15.66 -19.70 -11.94
C THR A 387 -14.41 -20.31 -11.31
N PRO A 388 -14.14 -21.62 -11.52
CA PRO A 388 -12.92 -22.25 -11.04
C PRO A 388 -11.71 -21.76 -11.85
N TRP A 389 -10.65 -21.38 -11.15
CA TRP A 389 -9.40 -20.96 -11.81
C TRP A 389 -8.45 -22.15 -11.92
N PRO A 390 -7.97 -22.51 -13.14
CA PRO A 390 -7.23 -23.75 -13.35
C PRO A 390 -5.94 -23.90 -12.55
N TYR A 391 -5.31 -22.79 -12.17
CA TYR A 391 -4.09 -22.77 -11.37
C TYR A 391 -4.35 -22.84 -9.85
N LEU A 392 -5.60 -22.73 -9.38
CA LEU A 392 -5.99 -22.82 -7.97
C LEU A 392 -6.73 -24.13 -7.68
N LYS A 393 -5.98 -25.23 -7.67
CA LYS A 393 -6.53 -26.55 -7.37
C LYS A 393 -6.27 -26.96 -5.92
N THR A 394 -7.09 -27.88 -5.43
CA THR A 394 -6.79 -28.61 -4.20
C THR A 394 -5.55 -29.46 -4.40
N VAL A 395 -4.54 -29.23 -3.57
CA VAL A 395 -3.31 -30.01 -3.47
C VAL A 395 -3.12 -30.45 -2.02
N ASP A 396 -2.51 -31.62 -1.84
CA ASP A 396 -2.16 -32.10 -0.51
C ASP A 396 -1.09 -31.19 0.11
N ASP A 397 -1.21 -30.91 1.40
CA ASP A 397 -0.26 -30.07 2.12
C ASP A 397 0.07 -30.70 3.49
N PRO A 398 0.64 -31.92 3.50
CA PRO A 398 1.00 -32.61 4.74
C PRO A 398 2.02 -31.82 5.57
N TRP A 399 2.83 -30.98 4.93
CA TRP A 399 3.79 -30.10 5.60
C TRP A 399 3.13 -29.09 6.53
N SER A 400 1.92 -28.62 6.21
CA SER A 400 1.20 -27.71 7.12
C SER A 400 0.74 -28.38 8.42
N ILE A 401 0.71 -29.70 8.50
CA ILE A 401 0.34 -30.44 9.73
C ILE A 401 1.50 -31.25 10.30
N ASP A 402 2.69 -31.17 9.70
CA ASP A 402 3.87 -31.89 10.17
C ASP A 402 4.43 -31.23 11.43
N ASN A 403 4.54 -32.01 12.51
CA ASN A 403 5.01 -31.54 13.81
C ASN A 403 6.41 -30.91 13.76
N ARG A 404 7.27 -31.33 12.83
CA ARG A 404 8.64 -30.80 12.68
C ARG A 404 8.65 -29.35 12.19
N VAL A 405 7.61 -28.92 11.49
CA VAL A 405 7.46 -27.54 10.99
C VAL A 405 7.09 -26.58 12.12
N GLY A 406 6.53 -27.09 13.22
CA GLY A 406 6.12 -26.29 14.37
C GLY A 406 4.95 -25.36 14.04
N ASN A 407 3.97 -25.83 13.26
CA ASN A 407 2.82 -25.02 12.86
C ASN A 407 1.77 -24.93 13.98
N ALA A 408 1.81 -23.84 14.76
CA ALA A 408 0.79 -23.53 15.77
C ALA A 408 -0.61 -23.22 15.19
N LYS A 409 -0.74 -23.14 13.86
CA LYS A 409 -1.97 -22.88 13.08
C LYS A 409 -2.42 -24.12 12.30
N ALA A 410 -1.87 -25.30 12.59
CA ALA A 410 -2.28 -26.55 11.94
C ALA A 410 -3.73 -26.93 12.32
N ALA A 411 -4.09 -26.74 13.59
CA ALA A 411 -5.42 -26.99 14.12
C ALA A 411 -5.80 -25.95 15.17
N TRP A 412 -7.09 -25.80 15.43
CA TRP A 412 -7.63 -24.94 16.47
C TRP A 412 -8.82 -25.60 17.15
N SER A 413 -9.05 -25.21 18.41
CA SER A 413 -10.21 -25.61 19.20
C SER A 413 -10.73 -24.38 19.94
N PHE A 414 -12.05 -24.16 19.93
CA PHE A 414 -12.71 -23.12 20.69
C PHE A 414 -13.94 -23.65 21.41
N ASP A 415 -14.02 -23.31 22.69
CA ASP A 415 -15.13 -23.67 23.55
C ASP A 415 -16.13 -22.51 23.63
N PHE A 416 -17.38 -22.79 23.29
CA PHE A 416 -18.49 -21.86 23.46
C PHE A 416 -19.43 -22.40 24.53
N ASN A 417 -19.76 -21.58 25.52
CA ASN A 417 -20.83 -21.92 26.44
C ASN A 417 -22.19 -21.74 25.77
N THR A 418 -23.24 -22.32 26.38
CA THR A 418 -24.61 -22.27 25.85
C THR A 418 -25.10 -20.84 25.57
N TYR A 419 -24.69 -19.85 26.38
CA TYR A 419 -25.06 -18.44 26.17
C TYR A 419 -24.32 -17.81 24.98
N GLN A 420 -23.03 -18.06 24.80
CA GLN A 420 -22.25 -17.59 23.66
C GLN A 420 -22.77 -18.22 22.36
N LEU A 421 -23.11 -19.50 22.38
CA LEU A 421 -23.72 -20.18 21.24
C LEU A 421 -25.11 -19.59 20.94
N SER A 422 -26.01 -19.49 21.91
CA SER A 422 -27.36 -18.97 21.65
C SER A 422 -27.37 -17.51 21.18
N LYS A 423 -26.50 -16.68 21.77
CA LYS A 423 -26.43 -15.24 21.46
C LYS A 423 -25.67 -14.93 20.17
N ASN A 424 -24.58 -15.63 19.88
CA ASN A 424 -23.69 -15.30 18.76
C ASN A 424 -23.90 -16.20 17.52
N ILE A 425 -24.54 -17.36 17.69
CA ILE A 425 -24.65 -18.40 16.67
C ILE A 425 -26.11 -18.66 16.29
N LEU A 426 -27.00 -18.82 17.28
CA LEU A 426 -28.37 -19.22 17.02
C LEU A 426 -29.37 -18.05 16.92
N CYS A 427 -29.04 -16.85 17.41
CA CYS A 427 -29.85 -15.62 17.25
C CYS A 427 -31.36 -15.77 17.55
N GLY A 428 -31.77 -16.69 18.44
CA GLY A 428 -33.18 -17.01 18.67
C GLY A 428 -33.88 -17.60 17.42
N ASP A 429 -35.12 -17.21 17.15
CA ASP A 429 -35.93 -17.75 16.03
C ASP A 429 -35.72 -17.01 14.69
N THR A 430 -34.77 -16.07 14.62
CA THR A 430 -34.47 -15.30 13.40
C THR A 430 -33.20 -15.80 12.71
N PRO A 431 -33.23 -16.15 11.40
CA PRO A 431 -32.04 -16.58 10.67
C PRO A 431 -31.06 -15.40 10.55
N CYS A 432 -30.01 -15.40 11.35
CA CYS A 432 -28.96 -14.38 11.32
C CYS A 432 -27.60 -15.06 11.44
N LEU A 433 -27.15 -15.65 10.33
CA LEU A 433 -25.81 -16.25 10.20
C LEU A 433 -24.69 -15.20 10.24
N THR A 434 -24.93 -13.93 10.60
CA THR A 434 -24.00 -12.82 10.34
C THR A 434 -22.85 -12.67 11.35
N GLN A 435 -23.00 -13.09 12.62
CA GLN A 435 -21.92 -12.97 13.62
C GLN A 435 -20.93 -14.15 13.62
N LEU A 436 -21.41 -15.37 13.40
CA LEU A 436 -20.55 -16.52 13.09
C LEU A 436 -19.84 -16.34 11.76
N LEU A 437 -20.53 -15.78 10.76
CA LEU A 437 -19.86 -15.27 9.58
C LEU A 437 -18.81 -14.28 10.00
N THR A 438 -19.04 -13.26 10.82
CA THR A 438 -17.97 -12.29 11.15
C THR A 438 -16.73 -12.93 11.84
N PHE A 439 -16.88 -13.96 12.67
CA PHE A 439 -15.75 -14.66 13.34
C PHE A 439 -15.06 -15.70 12.43
N MET A 440 -15.83 -16.51 11.69
CA MET A 440 -15.27 -17.41 10.65
C MET A 440 -14.79 -16.64 9.41
N PHE A 441 -15.42 -15.52 9.06
CA PHE A 441 -15.06 -14.58 7.98
C PHE A 441 -13.87 -13.73 8.36
N HIS A 442 -13.69 -13.30 9.61
CA HIS A 442 -12.39 -12.74 10.00
C HIS A 442 -11.26 -13.75 9.79
N ARG A 443 -11.56 -15.06 9.79
CA ARG A 443 -10.65 -16.16 9.45
C ARG A 443 -10.71 -16.69 8.01
N LEU A 444 -11.66 -16.21 7.17
CA LEU A 444 -11.89 -16.70 5.79
C LEU A 444 -11.88 -15.58 4.72
N GLN A 445 -12.07 -14.30 5.08
CA GLN A 445 -12.28 -13.20 4.12
C GLN A 445 -11.14 -12.20 3.96
N SER A 446 -10.09 -12.23 4.78
CA SER A 446 -8.88 -11.55 4.32
C SER A 446 -8.25 -12.42 3.24
N LEU A 447 -8.09 -11.84 2.05
CA LEU A 447 -7.34 -12.43 0.91
C LEU A 447 -5.92 -12.85 1.31
N VAL A 448 -5.49 -12.41 2.49
CA VAL A 448 -4.24 -12.70 3.18
C VAL A 448 -4.50 -12.76 4.68
N LEU A 449 -4.49 -13.97 5.26
CA LEU A 449 -4.66 -14.17 6.70
C LEU A 449 -3.36 -14.69 7.31
N LEU A 450 -2.79 -13.87 8.22
CA LEU A 450 -1.55 -14.11 8.95
C LEU A 450 -1.73 -15.01 10.18
#